data_AF-A0A173WQ93-F1
#
_entry.id   AF-A0A173WQ93-F1
#
_cell.length_a   1.000
_cell.length_b   1.000
_cell.length_c   1.000
_cell.angle_alpha   90.00
_cell.angle_beta   90.00
_cell.angle_gamma   90.00
#
_symmetry.space_group_name_H-M   'P 1'
#
loop_
_entity.id
_entity.type
_entity.pdbx_description
1 polymer ?
#
loop_
_entity_poly.entity_id
_entity_poly.type
_entity_poly.pdbx_seq_one_letter_code
_entity_poly.pdbx_strand_id
1 'polypeptide(L)' 'MADALTRDGIKYMIARLLENANEAVEESKENKDDAYCAGRKVAYYEMLDILKTELDIRDQDLKEFGLDIDLENKIA' A
#
# COMPACT_ATOMS: atom_id res chain seq x y z
N MET A 1 -12.41 -2.83 -26.56
CA MET A 1 -12.98 -3.22 -25.26
C MET A 1 -11.96 -2.82 -24.21
N ALA A 2 -12.35 -2.21 -23.09
CA ALA A 2 -11.38 -1.97 -22.02
C ALA A 2 -11.03 -3.34 -21.42
N ASP A 3 -9.73 -3.67 -21.35
CA ASP A 3 -9.30 -4.90 -20.72
C ASP A 3 -9.69 -4.87 -19.23
N ALA A 4 -10.31 -5.95 -18.76
CA ALA A 4 -10.61 -6.10 -17.34
C ALA A 4 -9.30 -6.18 -16.55
N LEU A 5 -9.26 -5.58 -15.37
CA LEU A 5 -8.09 -5.66 -14.50
C LEU A 5 -7.89 -7.12 -14.06
N THR A 6 -6.77 -7.71 -14.45
CA THR A 6 -6.45 -9.11 -14.13
C THR A 6 -5.92 -9.23 -12.71
N ARG A 7 -5.95 -10.46 -12.17
CA ARG A 7 -5.36 -10.76 -10.85
C ARG A 7 -3.89 -10.33 -10.76
N ASP A 8 -3.11 -10.61 -11.80
CA ASP A 8 -1.70 -10.20 -11.87
C ASP A 8 -1.55 -8.68 -11.99
N GLY A 9 -2.48 -8.01 -12.69
CA GLY A 9 -2.55 -6.55 -12.72
C GLY A 9 -2.77 -5.96 -11.32
N ILE A 10 -3.67 -6.54 -10.53
CA ILE A 10 -3.92 -6.14 -9.15
C ILE A 10 -2.67 -6.34 -8.29
N LYS A 11 -2.02 -7.52 -8.39
CA LYS A 11 -0.76 -7.80 -7.68
C LYS A 11 0.33 -6.78 -8.02
N TYR A 12 0.48 -6.45 -9.30
CA TYR A 12 1.45 -5.46 -9.75
C TYR A 12 1.15 -4.07 -9.17
N MET A 13 -0.12 -3.66 -9.14
CA MET A 13 -0.52 -2.39 -8.54
C MET A 13 -0.23 -2.35 -7.04
N ILE A 14 -0.56 -3.41 -6.30
CA ILE A 14 -0.27 -3.51 -4.87
C ILE A 14 1.23 -3.46 -4.60
N ALA A 15 2.04 -4.18 -5.38
CA ALA A 15 3.49 -4.16 -5.25
C ALA A 15 4.06 -2.73 -5.41
N ARG A 16 3.56 -1.96 -6.39
CA ARG A 16 3.96 -0.56 -6.58
C ARG A 16 3.51 0.35 -5.44
N LEU A 17 2.31 0.13 -4.91
CA LEU A 17 1.83 0.89 -3.74
C LEU A 17 2.69 0.62 -2.51
N LEU A 18 3.10 -0.64 -2.30
CA LEU A 18 4.02 -1.02 -1.22
C LEU A 18 5.40 -0.37 -1.38
N GLU A 19 5.96 -0.39 -2.59
CA GLU A 19 7.23 0.27 -2.89
C GLU A 19 7.15 1.78 -2.61
N ASN A 20 6.15 2.45 -3.17
CA ASN A 20 5.95 3.89 -2.96
C ASN A 20 5.66 4.24 -1.49
N ALA A 21 4.98 3.37 -0.75
CA ALA A 21 4.74 3.55 0.67
C ALA A 21 6.07 3.56 1.43
N ASN A 22 6.96 2.60 1.15
CA ASN A 22 8.29 2.56 1.77
C ASN A 22 9.11 3.81 1.43
N GLU A 23 9.09 4.27 0.18
CA GLU A 23 9.77 5.52 -0.21
C GLU A 23 9.21 6.75 0.52
N ALA A 24 7.89 6.87 0.60
CA ALA A 24 7.23 7.98 1.31
C ALA A 24 7.62 8.04 2.79
N VAL A 25 8.00 6.91 3.37
CA VAL A 25 8.35 6.79 4.78
C VAL A 25 9.77 7.23 5.01
N GLU A 26 10.69 6.76 4.16
CA GLU A 26 12.07 7.23 4.21
C GLU A 26 12.12 8.74 3.97
N GLU A 27 11.38 9.26 2.99
CA GLU A 27 11.28 10.71 2.78
C GLU A 27 10.68 11.46 3.97
N SER A 28 9.64 10.91 4.61
CA SER A 28 9.03 11.52 5.81
C SER A 28 9.98 11.48 7.01
N LYS A 29 10.86 10.48 7.12
CA LYS A 29 11.89 10.39 8.17
C LYS A 29 12.99 11.43 7.95
N GLU A 30 13.38 11.67 6.70
CA GLU A 30 14.38 12.68 6.31
C GLU A 30 13.83 14.10 6.45
N ASN A 31 12.53 14.31 6.22
CA ASN A 31 11.87 15.62 6.19
C ASN A 31 10.76 15.71 7.26
N LYS A 32 11.14 15.61 8.54
CA LYS A 32 10.19 15.44 9.66
C LYS A 32 9.16 16.56 9.83
N ASP A 33 9.50 17.79 9.44
CA ASP A 33 8.64 18.96 9.55
C ASP A 33 7.88 19.27 8.24
N ASP A 34 8.06 18.45 7.21
CA ASP A 34 7.36 18.60 5.93
C ASP A 34 5.99 17.90 5.97
N ALA A 35 4.94 18.70 6.07
CA ALA A 35 3.56 18.24 6.10
C ALA A 35 3.14 17.49 4.82
N TYR A 36 3.75 17.78 3.66
CA TYR A 36 3.50 17.06 2.43
C TYR A 36 4.08 15.65 2.49
N CYS A 37 5.33 15.49 2.93
CA CYS A 37 5.94 14.17 3.11
C CYS A 37 5.16 13.31 4.12
N ALA A 38 4.75 13.91 5.24
CA ALA A 38 3.90 13.25 6.22
C ALA A 38 2.55 12.82 5.63
N GLY A 39 1.89 13.70 4.88
CA GLY A 39 0.61 13.40 4.23
C GLY A 39 0.72 12.32 3.15
N ARG A 40 1.79 12.33 2.35
CA ARG A 40 2.04 11.32 1.31
C ARG A 40 2.18 9.92 1.91
N LYS A 41 2.89 9.80 3.04
CA LYS A 41 2.99 8.55 3.81
C LYS A 41 1.61 8.03 4.21
N VAL A 42 0.80 8.87 4.86
CA VAL A 42 -0.56 8.51 5.29
C VAL A 42 -1.43 8.07 4.12
N ALA A 43 -1.37 8.79 3.00
CA ALA A 43 -2.16 8.46 1.81
C ALA A 43 -1.87 7.03 1.28
N TYR A 44 -0.61 6.59 1.28
CA TYR A 44 -0.29 5.24 0.84
C TYR A 44 -0.79 4.16 1.82
N TYR A 45 -0.80 4.44 3.12
CA TYR A 45 -1.36 3.50 4.09
C TYR A 45 -2.86 3.32 3.92
N GLU A 46 -3.61 4.41 3.77
CA GLU A 46 -5.05 4.35 3.57
C GLU A 46 -5.39 3.53 2.31
N MET A 47 -4.64 3.72 1.22
CA MET A 47 -4.82 2.93 -0.01
C MET A 47 -4.53 1.44 0.20
N LEU A 48 -3.47 1.10 0.93
CA LEU A 48 -3.10 -0.29 1.21
C LEU A 48 -4.07 -0.96 2.19
N ASP A 49 -4.58 -0.23 3.18
CA ASP A 49 -5.55 -0.71 4.15
C ASP A 49 -6.91 -1.01 3.51
N ILE A 50 -7.38 -0.12 2.62
CA ILE A 50 -8.58 -0.37 1.81
C ILE A 50 -8.39 -1.65 0.99
N LEU A 51 -7.26 -1.81 0.30
CA LEU A 51 -7.01 -3.01 -0.52
C LEU A 51 -6.94 -4.28 0.34
N LYS A 52 -6.31 -4.21 1.51
CA LYS A 52 -6.23 -5.32 2.45
C LYS A 52 -7.62 -5.73 2.92
N THR A 53 -8.43 -4.77 3.37
CA THR A 53 -9.80 -4.99 3.84
C THR A 53 -10.69 -5.56 2.73
N GLU A 54 -10.61 -5.02 1.51
CA GLU A 54 -11.42 -5.50 0.39
C GLU A 54 -11.03 -6.94 -0.03
N LEU A 55 -9.75 -7.28 0.00
CA LEU A 55 -9.28 -8.64 -0.30
C LEU A 55 -9.67 -9.62 0.81
N ASP A 56 -9.55 -9.22 2.07
CA ASP A 56 -9.91 -10.03 3.24
C ASP A 56 -11.42 -10.37 3.26
N ILE A 57 -12.29 -9.38 3.04
CA ILE A 57 -13.76 -9.57 2.96
C ILE A 57 -14.16 -10.50 1.81
N ARG A 58 -13.31 -10.65 0.79
CA ARG A 58 -13.53 -11.54 -0.37
C ARG A 58 -12.82 -12.90 -0.21
N ASP A 59 -12.38 -13.23 1.00
CA ASP A 59 -11.64 -14.45 1.33
C ASP A 59 -10.43 -14.67 0.40
N GLN A 60 -9.77 -13.58 -0.05
CA GLN A 60 -8.57 -13.66 -0.87
C GLN A 60 -7.33 -13.87 0.01
N ASP A 61 -6.36 -14.63 -0.49
CA ASP A 61 -5.09 -14.85 0.21
C ASP A 61 -4.24 -13.56 0.20
N LEU A 62 -4.25 -12.82 1.32
CA LEU A 62 -3.48 -11.59 1.49
C LEU A 62 -1.97 -11.80 1.26
N LYS A 63 -1.44 -12.99 1.57
CA LYS A 63 -0.04 -13.32 1.34
C LYS A 63 0.28 -13.41 -0.14
N GLU A 64 -0.66 -13.91 -0.96
CA GLU A 64 -0.55 -13.95 -2.42
C GLU A 64 -0.43 -12.55 -3.04
N PHE A 65 -1.01 -11.54 -2.38
CA PHE A 65 -0.96 -10.13 -2.79
C PHE A 65 0.14 -9.33 -2.08
N GLY A 66 0.89 -9.92 -1.14
CA GLY A 66 1.92 -9.23 -0.37
C GLY A 66 1.40 -8.30 0.73
N LEU A 67 0.13 -8.44 1.12
CA LEU A 67 -0.55 -7.63 2.14
C LEU A 67 -0.68 -8.33 3.51
N ASP A 68 -0.13 -9.54 3.65
CA ASP A 68 0.09 -10.19 4.94
C ASP A 68 1.28 -9.54 5.68
N ILE A 69 1.17 -8.23 5.88
CA ILE A 69 2.12 -7.41 6.60
C ILE A 69 1.37 -6.53 7.59
N ASP A 70 2.06 -6.23 8.69
CA ASP A 70 1.63 -5.23 9.64
C ASP A 70 2.01 -3.85 9.08
N LEU A 71 1.05 -3.22 8.41
CA LEU A 71 1.21 -1.89 7.80
C LEU A 71 1.50 -0.83 8.87
N GLU A 72 1.00 -1.00 10.08
CA GLU A 72 1.22 -0.08 11.19
C GLU A 72 2.64 -0.25 11.78
N ASN A 73 3.08 -1.48 12.02
CA ASN A 73 4.38 -1.74 12.67
C ASN A 73 5.59 -1.73 11.73
N LYS A 74 5.42 -1.99 10.43
CA LYS A 74 6.56 -2.03 9.49
C LYS A 74 7.08 -0.63 9.13
N ILE A 75 6.31 0.40 9.48
CA ILE A 75 6.45 1.71 8.84
C ILE A 75 6.26 2.90 9.81
N ALA A 76 5.97 2.62 11.09
CA ALA A 76 6.03 3.59 12.19
C ALA A 76 7.48 3.88 12.63
#